data_AF-A0A0N0U2K8-F1
#
_entry.id   AF-A0A0N0U2K8-F1
#
_cell.length_a   1.000
_cell.length_b   1.000
_cell.length_c   1.000
_cell.angle_alpha   90.00
_cell.angle_beta   90.00
_cell.angle_gamma   90.00
#
_symmetry.space_group_name_H-M   'P 1'
#
loop_
_entity.id
_entity.type
_entity.pdbx_description
1 polymer ?
#
loop_
_entity_poly.entity_id
_entity_poly.type
_entity_poly.pdbx_seq_one_letter_code
_entity_poly.pdbx_strand_id
1 'polypeptide(L)'
;MQTLLLEKKRTKYKKKAKRKQKKKDKSKIIHKAKKINLHKEKMEASRQPKKITKDVQTIFISAIDPYDAPLQWWELEHVRYAINYPPVKFRLEKVMGTHIVRLTDRKYMLLLAAKFLENHLEQQEIRIENRKLPLPSITFCLLKVSYKMLSEKIHHPRYLKLKLFV
;
A
#
# COMPACT_ATOMS: atom_id res chain seq x y z
N MET A 1 26.36 -4.28 -47.44
CA MET A 1 25.44 -5.44 -47.37
C MET A 1 25.06 -5.89 -45.94
N GLN A 2 25.87 -5.67 -44.91
CA GLN A 2 25.61 -6.21 -43.55
C GLN A 2 24.62 -5.39 -42.69
N THR A 3 24.46 -4.08 -42.94
CA THR A 3 23.57 -3.19 -42.17
C THR A 3 22.08 -3.45 -42.41
N LEU A 4 21.68 -3.79 -43.65
CA LEU A 4 20.30 -4.11 -44.03
C LEU A 4 19.75 -5.38 -43.33
N LEU A 5 20.62 -6.35 -43.01
CA LEU A 5 20.22 -7.57 -42.30
C LEU A 5 19.92 -7.31 -40.81
N LEU A 6 20.65 -6.38 -40.17
CA LEU A 6 20.41 -6.00 -38.78
C LEU A 6 19.09 -5.22 -38.62
N GLU A 7 18.73 -4.35 -39.56
CA GLU A 7 17.43 -3.66 -39.56
C GLU A 7 16.25 -4.62 -39.79
N LYS A 8 16.38 -5.57 -40.71
CA LYS A 8 15.37 -6.63 -40.93
C LYS A 8 15.18 -7.50 -39.67
N LYS A 9 16.25 -7.80 -38.93
CA LYS A 9 16.14 -8.49 -37.64
C LYS A 9 15.42 -7.63 -36.59
N ARG A 10 15.80 -6.36 -36.43
CA ARG A 10 15.17 -5.41 -35.47
C ARG A 10 13.67 -5.22 -35.70
N THR A 11 13.23 -5.13 -36.95
CA THR A 11 11.80 -5.00 -37.30
C THR A 11 11.00 -6.28 -37.03
N LYS A 12 11.59 -7.47 -37.19
CA LYS A 12 10.97 -8.77 -36.88
C LYS A 12 10.73 -8.95 -35.38
N TYR A 13 11.67 -8.52 -34.52
CA TYR A 13 11.49 -8.55 -33.06
C TYR A 13 10.41 -7.57 -32.59
N LYS A 14 10.36 -6.34 -33.13
CA LYS A 14 9.29 -5.37 -32.83
C LYS A 14 7.90 -5.88 -33.24
N LYS A 15 7.78 -6.56 -34.39
CA LYS A 15 6.51 -7.18 -34.83
C LYS A 15 6.07 -8.34 -33.92
N LYS A 16 7.00 -9.15 -33.40
CA LYS A 16 6.69 -10.24 -32.44
C LYS A 16 6.21 -9.68 -31.08
N ALA A 17 6.81 -8.62 -30.58
CA ALA A 17 6.39 -7.97 -29.33
C ALA A 17 4.96 -7.39 -29.44
N LYS A 18 4.66 -6.66 -30.53
CA LYS A 18 3.31 -6.13 -30.78
C LYS A 18 2.23 -7.22 -30.88
N ARG A 19 2.54 -8.39 -31.45
CA ARG A 19 1.60 -9.54 -31.50
C ARG A 19 1.35 -10.17 -30.12
N LYS A 20 2.35 -10.24 -29.24
CA LYS A 20 2.19 -10.75 -27.86
C LYS A 20 1.34 -9.81 -27.01
N GLN A 21 1.51 -8.49 -27.18
CA GLN A 21 0.72 -7.48 -26.47
C GLN A 21 -0.74 -7.50 -26.90
N LYS A 22 -1.01 -7.54 -28.23
CA LYS A 22 -2.38 -7.72 -28.76
C LYS A 22 -3.07 -9.00 -28.27
N LYS A 23 -2.36 -10.10 -28.03
CA LYS A 23 -2.94 -11.33 -27.44
C LYS A 23 -3.28 -11.15 -25.95
N LYS A 24 -2.44 -10.46 -25.17
CA LYS A 24 -2.71 -10.14 -23.75
C LYS A 24 -3.88 -9.16 -23.59
N ASP A 25 -4.01 -8.20 -24.50
CA ASP A 25 -5.11 -7.23 -24.43
C ASP A 25 -6.44 -7.88 -24.85
N LYS A 26 -6.43 -8.76 -25.86
CA LYS A 26 -7.59 -9.58 -26.22
C LYS A 26 -8.05 -10.52 -25.11
N SER A 27 -7.14 -11.17 -24.37
CA SER A 27 -7.55 -12.03 -23.24
C SER A 27 -8.13 -11.22 -22.08
N LYS A 28 -7.59 -10.02 -21.80
CA LYS A 28 -8.17 -9.10 -20.79
C LYS A 28 -9.57 -8.60 -21.16
N ILE A 29 -9.83 -8.33 -22.44
CA ILE A 29 -11.17 -7.93 -22.92
C ILE A 29 -12.16 -9.10 -22.79
N ILE A 30 -11.75 -10.33 -23.11
CA ILE A 30 -12.59 -11.53 -22.97
C ILE A 30 -12.92 -11.82 -21.48
N HIS A 31 -11.96 -11.64 -20.57
CA HIS A 31 -12.22 -11.80 -19.13
C HIS A 31 -13.11 -10.68 -18.54
N LYS A 32 -13.02 -9.44 -19.05
CA LYS A 32 -13.95 -8.36 -18.67
C LYS A 32 -15.36 -8.59 -19.21
N ALA A 33 -15.51 -9.05 -20.45
CA ALA A 33 -16.82 -9.37 -21.03
C ALA A 33 -17.52 -10.53 -20.30
N LYS A 34 -16.79 -11.58 -19.91
CA LYS A 34 -17.34 -12.68 -19.08
C LYS A 34 -17.77 -12.22 -17.68
N LYS A 35 -17.09 -11.23 -17.08
CA LYS A 35 -17.49 -10.66 -15.78
C LYS A 35 -18.72 -9.76 -15.85
N ILE A 36 -18.94 -9.07 -16.97
CA ILE A 36 -20.10 -8.19 -17.17
C ILE A 36 -21.36 -9.00 -17.48
N ASN A 37 -21.26 -10.11 -18.25
CA ASN A 37 -22.40 -10.97 -18.53
C ASN A 37 -22.86 -11.78 -17.30
N LEU A 38 -21.93 -12.23 -16.45
CA LEU A 38 -22.27 -12.94 -15.19
C LEU A 38 -22.99 -12.03 -14.16
N HIS A 39 -22.87 -10.70 -14.31
CA HIS A 39 -23.51 -9.73 -13.41
C HIS A 39 -24.88 -9.25 -13.93
N LYS A 40 -25.15 -9.40 -15.24
CA LYS A 40 -26.46 -9.09 -15.83
C LYS A 40 -27.46 -10.24 -15.65
N GLU A 41 -27.03 -11.50 -15.76
CA GLU A 41 -27.90 -12.65 -15.44
C GLU A 41 -28.28 -12.75 -13.95
N LYS A 42 -27.44 -12.24 -13.04
CA LYS A 42 -27.75 -12.21 -11.60
C LYS A 42 -28.65 -11.05 -11.16
N MET A 43 -28.87 -10.06 -12.02
CA MET A 43 -29.74 -8.90 -11.73
C MET A 43 -31.15 -9.06 -12.32
N GLU A 44 -31.35 -10.00 -13.26
CA GLU A 44 -32.66 -10.23 -13.89
C GLU A 44 -33.49 -11.36 -13.24
N ALA A 45 -32.89 -12.14 -12.33
CA ALA A 45 -33.59 -13.22 -11.60
C ALA A 45 -34.29 -12.77 -10.29
N SER A 46 -34.21 -11.48 -9.89
CA SER A 46 -34.70 -11.01 -8.58
C SER A 46 -36.03 -10.23 -8.61
N ARG A 47 -36.72 -10.16 -9.74
CA ARG A 47 -38.08 -9.58 -9.81
C ARG A 47 -39.16 -10.65 -9.69
N GLN A 48 -39.36 -11.16 -8.48
CA GLN A 48 -40.57 -11.89 -8.09
C GLN A 48 -41.06 -11.35 -6.74
N PRO A 49 -41.93 -10.32 -6.70
CA PRO A 49 -42.62 -9.95 -5.48
C PRO A 49 -43.89 -10.80 -5.39
N LYS A 50 -43.90 -11.84 -4.54
CA LYS A 50 -45.09 -12.55 -3.98
C LYS A 50 -44.80 -13.86 -3.19
N LYS A 51 -43.59 -14.06 -2.63
CA LYS A 51 -43.29 -15.25 -1.79
C LYS A 51 -43.22 -15.00 -0.28
N ILE A 52 -43.06 -13.73 0.13
CA ILE A 52 -42.80 -13.38 1.53
C ILE A 52 -43.97 -13.76 2.46
N THR A 53 -45.22 -13.75 1.99
CA THR A 53 -46.38 -14.04 2.86
C THR A 53 -46.61 -15.52 3.12
N LYS A 54 -46.26 -16.40 2.17
CA LYS A 54 -46.36 -17.86 2.35
C LYS A 54 -45.24 -18.39 3.23
N ASP A 55 -44.04 -17.82 3.08
CA ASP A 55 -42.87 -18.19 3.87
C ASP A 55 -43.06 -17.78 5.35
N VAL A 56 -43.68 -16.63 5.61
CA VAL A 56 -44.04 -16.20 6.97
C VAL A 56 -45.12 -17.08 7.59
N GLN A 57 -46.14 -17.50 6.83
CA GLN A 57 -47.15 -18.45 7.33
C GLN A 57 -46.55 -19.83 7.65
N THR A 58 -45.58 -20.30 6.86
CA THR A 58 -44.89 -21.56 7.17
C THR A 58 -44.00 -21.48 8.41
N ILE A 59 -43.40 -20.32 8.71
CA ILE A 59 -42.58 -20.11 9.92
C ILE A 59 -43.41 -20.23 11.20
N PHE A 60 -44.69 -19.82 11.17
CA PHE A 60 -45.59 -19.92 12.33
C PHE A 60 -46.28 -21.29 12.47
N ILE A 61 -46.26 -22.15 11.44
CA ILE A 61 -46.95 -23.45 11.41
C ILE A 61 -45.98 -24.63 11.58
N SER A 62 -44.70 -24.49 11.21
CA SER A 62 -43.71 -25.55 11.40
C SER A 62 -43.28 -25.65 12.86
N ALA A 63 -43.42 -26.83 13.47
CA ALA A 63 -42.88 -27.14 14.80
C ALA A 63 -41.34 -27.15 14.88
N ILE A 64 -40.68 -26.72 13.80
CA ILE A 64 -39.23 -26.65 13.65
C ILE A 64 -38.88 -25.18 13.62
N ASP A 65 -38.26 -24.69 14.69
CA ASP A 65 -37.69 -23.35 14.72
C ASP A 65 -36.51 -23.32 13.71
N PRO A 66 -36.50 -22.43 12.70
CA PRO A 66 -35.33 -22.26 11.85
C PRO A 66 -34.06 -21.84 12.62
N TYR A 67 -34.18 -21.51 13.91
CA TYR A 67 -33.08 -21.25 14.85
C TYR A 67 -32.81 -22.39 15.85
N ASP A 68 -33.45 -23.56 15.71
CA ASP A 68 -33.23 -24.75 16.58
C ASP A 68 -31.86 -25.40 16.32
N ALA A 69 -31.26 -25.15 15.16
CA ALA A 69 -29.88 -25.53 14.87
C ALA A 69 -28.93 -24.43 15.37
N PRO A 70 -27.95 -24.73 16.25
CA PRO A 70 -26.96 -23.72 16.64
C PRO A 70 -26.25 -23.23 15.39
N LEU A 71 -26.24 -21.91 15.17
CA LEU A 71 -25.53 -21.29 14.05
C LEU A 71 -24.12 -21.88 13.96
N GLN A 72 -23.74 -22.31 12.76
CA GLN A 72 -22.37 -22.73 12.51
C GLN A 72 -21.45 -21.58 12.94
N TRP A 73 -20.39 -21.85 13.70
CA TRP A 73 -19.54 -20.78 14.23
C TRP A 73 -18.87 -19.90 13.14
N TRP A 74 -18.89 -20.34 11.88
CA TRP A 74 -18.45 -19.59 10.70
C TRP A 74 -19.55 -18.73 10.03
N GLU A 75 -20.81 -18.86 10.42
CA GLU A 75 -21.94 -18.01 10.00
C GLU A 75 -22.13 -16.80 10.93
N LEU A 76 -21.52 -16.84 12.12
CA LEU A 76 -21.51 -15.73 13.06
C LEU A 76 -20.63 -14.56 12.58
N GLU A 77 -21.00 -13.34 12.99
CA GLU A 77 -20.16 -12.17 12.78
C GLU A 77 -18.76 -12.39 13.41
N HIS A 78 -17.71 -12.01 12.68
CA HIS A 78 -16.34 -12.14 13.15
C HIS A 78 -16.15 -11.43 14.50
N VAL A 79 -15.59 -12.16 15.46
CA VAL A 79 -15.27 -11.64 16.80
C VAL A 79 -14.38 -10.40 16.68
N ARG A 80 -14.83 -9.31 17.29
CA ARG A 80 -14.13 -8.03 17.33
C ARG A 80 -13.41 -7.92 18.66
N TYR A 81 -12.10 -7.73 18.60
CA TYR A 81 -11.26 -7.54 19.78
C TYR A 81 -10.85 -6.08 19.89
N ALA A 82 -11.13 -5.43 21.03
CA ALA A 82 -10.60 -4.12 21.35
C ALA A 82 -9.30 -4.29 22.13
N ILE A 83 -8.16 -3.95 21.53
CA ILE A 83 -6.86 -4.09 22.21
C ILE A 83 -6.61 -2.85 23.08
N ASN A 84 -6.59 -3.04 24.40
CA ASN A 84 -6.41 -1.95 25.36
C ASN A 84 -4.94 -1.71 25.77
N TYR A 85 -3.99 -2.49 25.26
CA TYR A 85 -2.58 -2.28 25.58
C TYR A 85 -2.06 -1.03 24.85
N PRO A 86 -1.61 0.03 25.57
CA PRO A 86 -1.41 1.36 24.95
C PRO A 86 -0.43 1.39 23.76
N PRO A 87 0.74 0.73 23.82
CA PRO A 87 1.67 0.72 22.68
C PRO A 87 1.09 0.05 21.43
N VAL A 88 0.29 -1.00 21.61
CA VAL A 88 -0.34 -1.72 20.49
C VAL A 88 -1.53 -0.96 19.97
N LYS A 89 -2.34 -0.38 20.87
CA LYS A 89 -3.46 0.50 20.53
C LYS A 89 -3.01 1.64 19.62
N PHE A 90 -1.98 2.39 20.03
CA PHE A 90 -1.43 3.49 19.24
C PHE A 90 -0.93 3.04 17.85
N ARG A 91 -0.24 1.89 17.78
CA ARG A 91 0.25 1.34 16.51
C ARG A 91 -0.90 0.93 15.58
N LEU A 92 -1.95 0.30 16.12
CA LEU A 92 -3.12 -0.10 15.35
C LEU A 92 -3.91 1.11 14.86
N GLU A 93 -4.13 2.11 15.71
CA GLU A 93 -4.77 3.36 15.31
C GLU A 93 -3.96 4.08 14.23
N LYS A 94 -2.62 4.05 14.30
CA LYS A 94 -1.77 4.61 13.24
C LYS A 94 -1.88 3.84 11.91
N VAL A 95 -1.89 2.51 11.94
CA VAL A 95 -1.81 1.65 10.75
C VAL A 95 -3.18 1.44 10.09
N MET A 96 -4.24 1.35 10.90
CA MET A 96 -5.61 0.99 10.51
C MET A 96 -6.66 2.05 10.82
N GLY A 97 -6.33 3.09 11.59
CA GLY A 97 -7.30 4.10 12.04
C GLY A 97 -8.15 3.66 13.23
N THR A 98 -8.14 2.39 13.61
CA THR A 98 -8.90 1.87 14.77
C THR A 98 -8.10 0.82 15.53
N HIS A 99 -8.37 0.69 16.83
CA HIS A 99 -7.78 -0.34 17.70
C HIS A 99 -8.61 -1.63 17.79
N ILE A 100 -9.67 -1.73 16.99
CA ILE A 100 -10.57 -2.88 16.96
C ILE A 100 -10.11 -3.82 15.85
N VAL A 101 -9.82 -5.06 16.21
CA VAL A 101 -9.18 -6.06 15.35
C VAL A 101 -10.10 -7.25 15.16
N ARG A 102 -10.22 -7.74 13.92
CA ARG A 102 -10.89 -9.00 13.59
C ARG A 102 -9.85 -10.08 13.32
N LEU A 103 -9.45 -10.81 14.37
CA LEU A 103 -8.40 -11.82 14.27
C LEU A 103 -8.82 -13.07 13.48
N THR A 104 -10.11 -13.38 13.50
CA THR A 104 -10.68 -14.54 12.77
C THR A 104 -10.92 -14.26 11.29
N ASP A 105 -10.97 -12.99 10.89
CA ASP A 105 -11.20 -12.60 9.49
C ASP A 105 -9.88 -12.62 8.71
N ARG A 106 -9.73 -13.60 7.81
CA ARG A 106 -8.56 -13.71 6.93
C ARG A 106 -8.35 -12.46 6.08
N LYS A 107 -9.42 -11.84 5.56
CA LYS A 107 -9.30 -10.66 4.69
C LYS A 107 -8.75 -9.48 5.49
N TYR A 108 -9.27 -9.29 6.71
CA TYR A 108 -8.79 -8.29 7.64
C TYR A 108 -7.30 -8.49 7.98
N MET A 109 -6.91 -9.72 8.33
CA MET A 109 -5.53 -10.04 8.69
C MET A 109 -4.54 -9.82 7.54
N LEU A 110 -4.93 -10.13 6.29
CA LEU A 110 -4.12 -9.83 5.11
C LEU A 110 -3.94 -8.32 4.90
N LEU A 111 -5.01 -7.54 5.07
CA LEU A 111 -4.96 -6.09 4.98
C LEU A 111 -4.05 -5.49 6.07
N LEU A 112 -4.16 -6.02 7.30
CA LEU A 112 -3.31 -5.65 8.43
C LEU A 112 -1.83 -5.89 8.16
N ALA A 113 -1.48 -7.08 7.65
CA ALA A 113 -0.11 -7.38 7.29
C ALA A 113 0.44 -6.44 6.20
N ALA A 114 -0.36 -6.17 5.16
CA ALA A 114 0.03 -5.25 4.09
C ALA A 114 0.28 -3.82 4.62
N LYS A 115 -0.62 -3.31 5.47
CA LYS A 115 -0.49 -1.98 6.07
C LYS A 115 0.71 -1.85 7.01
N PHE A 116 1.02 -2.89 7.79
CA PHE A 116 2.24 -2.90 8.60
C PHE A 116 3.50 -2.84 7.75
N LEU A 117 3.52 -3.57 6.63
CA LEU A 117 4.63 -3.56 5.69
C LEU A 117 4.80 -2.18 5.04
N GLU A 118 3.71 -1.56 4.57
CA GLU A 118 3.70 -0.19 4.03
C GLU A 118 4.31 0.81 5.02
N ASN A 119 3.77 0.89 6.25
CA ASN A 119 4.27 1.82 7.26
C ASN A 119 5.74 1.51 7.67
N HIS A 120 6.18 0.25 7.59
CA HIS A 120 7.60 -0.07 7.83
C HIS A 120 8.49 0.49 6.71
N LEU A 121 8.09 0.33 5.45
CA LEU A 121 8.82 0.85 4.30
C LEU A 121 8.88 2.39 4.34
N GLU A 122 7.76 3.07 4.61
CA GLU A 122 7.73 4.53 4.78
C GLU A 122 8.72 5.00 5.86
N GLN A 123 8.75 4.32 7.01
CA GLN A 123 9.71 4.65 8.08
C GLN A 123 11.16 4.40 7.66
N GLN A 124 11.42 3.36 6.86
CA GLN A 124 12.76 3.12 6.31
C GLN A 124 13.16 4.21 5.32
N GLU A 125 12.25 4.62 4.43
CA GLU A 125 12.48 5.69 3.45
C GLU A 125 12.79 7.00 4.15
N ILE A 126 11.99 7.41 5.14
CA ILE A 126 12.26 8.59 5.97
C ILE A 126 13.65 8.51 6.61
N ARG A 127 14.04 7.35 7.15
CA ARG A 127 15.37 7.16 7.75
C ARG A 127 16.49 7.24 6.70
N ILE A 128 16.26 6.76 5.48
CA ILE A 128 17.22 6.85 4.38
C ILE A 128 17.34 8.31 3.93
N GLU A 129 16.23 9.02 3.75
CA GLU A 129 16.21 10.43 3.38
C GLU A 129 16.92 11.31 4.41
N ASN A 130 16.64 11.08 5.70
CA ASN A 130 17.34 11.76 6.79
C ASN A 130 18.85 11.49 6.79
N ARG A 131 19.31 10.37 6.24
CA ARG A 131 20.74 10.05 6.06
C ARG A 131 21.32 10.53 4.74
N LYS A 132 20.49 10.75 3.71
CA LYS A 132 20.87 11.37 2.43
C LYS A 132 21.15 12.86 2.61
N LEU A 133 20.47 13.50 3.56
CA LEU A 133 20.91 14.81 4.05
C LEU A 133 22.39 14.69 4.42
N PRO A 134 23.25 15.60 3.96
CA PRO A 134 24.68 15.52 4.23
C PRO A 134 24.88 15.36 5.74
N LEU A 135 25.84 14.51 6.13
CA LEU A 135 26.18 14.22 7.53
C LEU A 135 25.96 15.49 8.38
N PRO A 136 25.25 15.38 9.52
CA PRO A 136 24.95 16.53 10.34
C PRO A 136 26.27 17.21 10.60
N SER A 137 26.40 18.42 10.04
CA SER A 137 26.87 19.64 10.67
C SER A 137 28.11 19.59 11.55
N ILE A 138 28.77 18.48 11.84
CA ILE A 138 29.93 18.39 12.71
C ILE A 138 31.14 18.75 11.89
N THR A 139 31.37 18.12 10.74
CA THR A 139 32.44 18.56 9.82
C THR A 139 32.19 19.99 9.35
N PHE A 140 30.95 20.33 8.98
CA PHE A 140 30.59 21.70 8.59
C PHE A 140 30.67 22.71 9.75
N CYS A 141 30.24 22.39 10.97
CA CYS A 141 30.40 23.25 12.15
C CYS A 141 31.87 23.36 12.53
N LEU A 142 32.64 22.28 12.49
CA LEU A 142 34.07 22.30 12.78
C LEU A 142 34.80 23.17 11.74
N LEU A 143 34.46 23.05 10.46
CA LEU A 143 34.95 23.95 9.40
C LEU A 143 34.52 25.40 9.63
N LYS A 144 33.27 25.63 10.05
CA LYS A 144 32.75 26.98 10.31
C LYS A 144 33.40 27.61 11.54
N VAL A 145 33.60 26.84 12.61
CA VAL A 145 34.25 27.27 13.86
C VAL A 145 35.73 27.50 13.61
N SER A 146 36.42 26.60 12.90
CA SER A 146 37.83 26.77 12.56
C SER A 146 38.04 27.97 11.65
N TYR A 147 37.21 28.15 10.63
CA TYR A 147 37.26 29.31 9.74
C TYR A 147 37.03 30.63 10.50
N LYS A 148 36.03 30.67 11.40
CA LYS A 148 35.76 31.85 12.24
C LYS A 148 36.93 32.19 13.17
N MET A 149 37.51 31.19 13.83
CA MET A 149 38.68 31.38 14.70
C MET A 149 39.90 31.89 13.91
N LEU A 150 40.11 31.38 12.70
CA LEU A 150 41.22 31.79 11.84
C LEU A 150 41.02 33.22 11.32
N SER A 151 39.82 33.57 10.88
CA SER A 151 39.53 34.93 10.39
C SER A 151 39.70 35.97 11.50
N GLU A 152 39.22 35.68 12.71
CA GLU A 152 39.41 36.54 13.89
C GLU A 152 40.90 36.76 14.21
N LYS A 153 41.73 35.71 14.09
CA LYS A 153 43.18 35.83 14.26
C LYS A 153 43.84 36.68 13.17
N ILE A 154 43.48 36.46 11.90
CA ILE A 154 44.09 37.17 10.75
C ILE A 154 43.74 38.66 10.79
N HIS A 155 42.52 39.02 11.16
CA HIS A 155 42.07 40.41 11.26
C HIS A 155 42.52 41.11 12.55
N HIS A 156 43.26 40.44 13.43
CA HIS A 156 43.73 41.07 14.66
C HIS A 156 44.74 42.18 14.33
N PRO A 157 44.58 43.40 14.87
CA PRO A 157 45.40 44.59 14.54
C PRO A 157 46.90 44.47 14.87
N ARG A 158 47.30 43.39 15.54
CA ARG A 158 48.71 43.06 15.81
C ARG A 158 49.41 42.52 14.56
N TYR A 159 48.68 41.82 13.68
CA TYR A 159 49.23 41.18 12.47
C TYR A 159 48.99 42.00 11.19
N LEU A 160 48.04 42.94 11.20
CA LEU A 160 47.81 43.90 10.11
C LEU A 160 48.97 44.89 9.89
N LYS A 161 49.97 44.90 10.78
CA LYS A 161 51.19 45.72 10.65
C LYS A 161 52.22 45.11 9.70
N LEU A 162 52.02 43.88 9.22
CA LEU A 162 52.85 43.29 8.17
C LEU A 162 52.48 43.95 6.84
N LYS A 163 53.08 45.11 6.57
CA LYS A 163 53.11 45.68 5.23
C LYS A 163 53.81 44.67 4.33
N LEU A 164 53.08 44.11 3.36
CA LEU A 164 53.70 43.45 2.23
C LEU A 164 54.55 44.50 1.52
N PHE A 165 55.87 44.42 1.73
CA PHE A 165 56.81 45.09 0.84
C PHE A 165 56.72 44.35 -0.49
N VAL A 166 56.03 44.97 -1.44
CA VAL A 166 56.06 44.64 -2.87
C VAL A 166 57.37 45.18 -3.44
#